data_AF-A0A0C4F3W9-F1
#
_entry.id   AF-A0A0C4F3W9-F1
#
_cell.length_a   1.000
_cell.length_b   1.000
_cell.length_c   1.000
_cell.angle_alpha   90.00
_cell.angle_beta   90.00
_cell.angle_gamma   90.00
#
_symmetry.space_group_name_H-M   'P 1'
#
loop_
_entity.id
_entity.type
_entity.pdbx_description
1 polymer ?
#
loop_
_entity_poly.entity_id
_entity_poly.type
_entity_poly.pdbx_seq_one_letter_code
_entity_poly.pdbx_strand_id
1 'polypeptide(L)'
;MFVEPHRKNGKNCVEDFKDDDPMNQTEDDWMDALAVTPSVSINTALEMMKKLIHLPHECPNRLGYIPLRCDDPNVLLEKERENQYQHSVIVQNLKNLTVNNITGFLECPVDLPSHLDENSSSVALLDPTTATCPVTEMIRLSSTKNKLVPGLEAFATHLFERLREFFQSKYNEEDCYFAPEEVFSIRDARAAVLATEKGFQKDRLEVSNSVQHLDPLLFESSLSALQQAPRKTKRQQAAEEIKKRTAAKREVKKAQNAIDEKKKREEAIKKANLRAKKKEEEDKAKEERNHRSAKRKSNKDANEAHQAKRSRRTQQDLQEFHLSTT
;
A
#
# COMPACT_ATOMS: atom_id res chain seq x y z
N MET A 1 -1.05 -26.53 -12.91
CA MET A 1 -0.35 -26.63 -11.63
C MET A 1 -0.59 -28.03 -11.11
N PHE A 2 0.45 -28.83 -10.90
CA PHE A 2 0.33 -30.15 -10.29
C PHE A 2 0.67 -29.97 -8.81
N VAL A 3 -0.34 -30.00 -7.95
CA VAL A 3 -0.14 -29.96 -6.50
C VAL A 3 -0.46 -31.36 -5.97
N GLU A 4 0.37 -31.87 -5.06
CA GLU A 4 0.15 -33.19 -4.46
C GLU A 4 -1.21 -33.20 -3.73
N PRO A 5 -2.07 -34.22 -3.95
CA PRO A 5 -3.41 -34.25 -3.36
C PRO A 5 -3.42 -34.23 -1.82
N HIS A 6 -2.32 -34.65 -1.19
CA HIS A 6 -2.18 -34.71 0.27
C HIS A 6 -0.76 -34.28 0.65
N ARG A 7 -0.60 -33.05 1.14
CA ARG A 7 0.65 -32.53 1.68
C ARG A 7 0.83 -33.01 3.11
N LYS A 8 2.00 -33.57 3.41
CA LYS A 8 2.38 -34.00 4.76
C LYS A 8 2.60 -32.73 5.61
N ASN A 9 1.69 -32.49 6.56
CA ASN A 9 1.62 -31.30 7.44
C ASN A 9 1.04 -30.01 6.81
N GLY A 10 0.44 -30.07 5.62
CA GLY A 10 -0.27 -28.94 5.01
C GLY A 10 -1.78 -29.08 5.12
N LYS A 11 -2.50 -27.98 4.92
CA LYS A 11 -3.96 -27.95 4.82
C LYS A 11 -4.38 -28.38 3.43
N ASN A 12 -5.20 -29.43 3.35
CA ASN A 12 -5.55 -30.09 2.09
C ASN A 12 -7.01 -29.86 1.69
N CYS A 13 -7.84 -29.34 2.60
CA CYS A 13 -9.21 -28.96 2.33
C CYS A 13 -9.59 -27.63 3.01
N VAL A 14 -10.66 -26.98 2.56
CA VAL A 14 -11.11 -25.69 3.10
C VAL A 14 -11.46 -25.81 4.59
N GLU A 15 -11.89 -27.00 5.00
CA GLU A 15 -12.23 -27.31 6.38
C GLU A 15 -11.02 -27.26 7.33
N ASP A 16 -9.80 -27.45 6.82
CA ASP A 16 -8.56 -27.42 7.61
C ASP A 16 -8.16 -25.98 8.01
N PHE A 17 -8.83 -24.96 7.47
CA PHE A 17 -8.61 -23.54 7.79
C PHE A 17 -9.59 -23.00 8.85
N LYS A 18 -10.49 -23.83 9.39
CA LYS A 18 -11.57 -23.39 10.29
C LYS A 18 -11.10 -22.88 11.66
N ASP A 19 -9.93 -23.33 12.11
CA ASP A 19 -9.40 -23.01 13.44
C ASP A 19 -8.53 -21.74 13.46
N ASP A 20 -8.24 -21.16 12.29
CA ASP A 20 -7.42 -19.96 12.19
C ASP A 20 -8.28 -18.70 12.02
N ASP A 21 -7.83 -17.60 12.62
CA ASP A 21 -8.41 -16.29 12.36
C ASP A 21 -8.29 -16.01 10.85
N PRO A 22 -9.42 -15.84 10.12
CA PRO A 22 -9.41 -15.63 8.68
C PRO A 22 -8.52 -14.46 8.29
N MET A 23 -8.37 -13.47 9.16
CA MET A 23 -7.55 -12.30 8.87
C MET A 23 -6.05 -12.60 8.97
N ASN A 24 -5.63 -13.68 9.62
CA ASN A 24 -4.24 -13.92 10.02
C ASN A 24 -3.63 -15.17 9.39
N GLN A 25 -3.79 -15.33 8.08
CA GLN A 25 -3.14 -16.40 7.32
C GLN A 25 -1.61 -16.19 7.29
N THR A 26 -0.85 -17.20 7.70
CA THR A 26 0.61 -17.25 7.53
C THR A 26 1.00 -17.52 6.08
N GLU A 27 2.28 -17.36 5.72
CA GLU A 27 2.76 -17.64 4.35
C GLU A 27 2.49 -19.10 3.92
N ASP A 28 2.60 -20.06 4.84
CA ASP A 28 2.26 -21.46 4.57
C ASP A 28 0.75 -21.63 4.32
N ASP A 29 -0.08 -20.93 5.09
CA ASP A 29 -1.54 -20.90 4.87
C ASP A 29 -1.89 -20.29 3.52
N TRP A 30 -1.09 -19.36 2.99
CA TRP A 30 -1.33 -18.79 1.66
C TRP A 30 -1.06 -19.82 0.58
N MET A 31 0.05 -20.55 0.72
CA MET A 31 0.42 -21.59 -0.24
C MET A 31 -0.58 -22.74 -0.23
N ASP A 32 -1.08 -23.12 0.95
CA ASP A 32 -2.15 -24.11 1.07
C ASP A 32 -3.50 -23.57 0.55
N ALA A 33 -3.83 -22.31 0.84
CA ALA A 33 -5.04 -21.68 0.33
C ALA A 33 -5.03 -21.65 -1.21
N LEU A 34 -3.92 -21.27 -1.85
CA LEU A 34 -3.76 -21.32 -3.30
C LEU A 34 -3.90 -22.74 -3.87
N ALA A 35 -3.42 -23.75 -3.14
CA ALA A 35 -3.48 -25.14 -3.57
C ALA A 35 -4.88 -25.75 -3.49
N VAL A 36 -5.62 -25.40 -2.44
CA VAL A 36 -6.93 -25.99 -2.12
C VAL A 36 -8.08 -25.22 -2.78
N THR A 37 -7.90 -23.93 -3.05
CA THR A 37 -8.91 -23.08 -3.70
C THR A 37 -9.11 -23.57 -5.14
N PRO A 38 -10.33 -23.99 -5.54
CA PRO A 38 -10.61 -24.46 -6.90
C PRO A 38 -10.17 -23.44 -7.97
N SER A 39 -9.81 -23.92 -9.16
CA SER A 39 -9.32 -23.10 -10.28
C SER A 39 -10.27 -21.96 -10.71
N VAL A 40 -11.57 -22.10 -10.45
CA VAL A 40 -12.57 -21.06 -10.71
C VAL A 40 -12.42 -19.89 -9.73
N SER A 41 -12.20 -20.18 -8.45
CA SER A 41 -11.95 -19.19 -7.40
C SER A 41 -10.54 -18.61 -7.43
N ILE A 42 -9.54 -19.29 -8.03
CA ILE A 42 -8.23 -18.70 -8.29
C ILE A 42 -8.34 -17.57 -9.32
N ASN A 43 -9.15 -17.71 -10.38
CA ASN A 43 -9.36 -16.61 -11.32
C ASN A 43 -10.09 -15.44 -10.66
N THR A 44 -11.07 -15.71 -9.78
CA THR A 44 -11.73 -14.67 -8.98
C THR A 44 -10.78 -14.02 -7.98
N ALA A 45 -9.93 -14.80 -7.30
CA ALA A 45 -8.94 -14.31 -6.35
C ALA A 45 -7.79 -13.56 -7.03
N LEU A 46 -7.37 -13.99 -8.23
CA LEU A 46 -6.39 -13.28 -9.06
C LEU A 46 -6.97 -12.00 -9.65
N GLU A 47 -8.24 -12.00 -10.07
CA GLU A 47 -8.96 -10.78 -10.44
C GLU A 47 -9.05 -9.81 -9.25
N MET A 48 -9.37 -10.31 -8.06
CA MET A 48 -9.37 -9.50 -6.83
C MET A 48 -7.97 -8.99 -6.48
N MET A 49 -6.92 -9.82 -6.56
CA MET A 49 -5.53 -9.38 -6.34
C MET A 49 -5.08 -8.33 -7.37
N LYS A 50 -5.39 -8.52 -8.66
CA LYS A 50 -5.07 -7.55 -9.72
C LYS A 50 -5.78 -6.21 -9.49
N LYS A 51 -7.03 -6.24 -9.02
CA LYS A 51 -7.83 -5.05 -8.68
C LYS A 51 -7.35 -4.37 -7.40
N LEU A 52 -6.93 -5.14 -6.39
CA LEU A 52 -6.38 -4.62 -5.13
C LEU A 52 -5.00 -3.96 -5.30
N ILE A 53 -4.19 -4.40 -6.27
CA ILE A 53 -2.87 -3.80 -6.57
C ILE A 53 -2.98 -2.40 -7.20
N HIS A 54 -4.11 -2.05 -7.82
CA HIS A 54 -4.26 -0.80 -8.60
C HIS A 54 -4.95 0.36 -7.88
N LEU A 55 -5.30 0.24 -6.59
CA LEU A 55 -5.86 1.35 -5.81
C LEU A 55 -4.77 2.04 -5.00
N PRO A 56 -4.35 3.27 -5.39
CA PRO A 56 -3.38 4.01 -4.62
C PRO A 56 -4.09 4.60 -3.40
N HIS A 57 -3.59 4.25 -2.22
CA HIS A 57 -3.92 4.84 -0.92
C HIS A 57 -5.34 4.54 -0.38
N GLU A 58 -5.38 4.01 0.85
CA GLU A 58 -6.55 3.96 1.76
C GLU A 58 -7.34 2.64 1.88
N CYS A 59 -6.76 1.48 1.53
CA CYS A 59 -7.20 0.22 2.12
C CYS A 59 -6.17 -0.28 3.16
N PRO A 60 -6.50 -0.33 4.47
CA PRO A 60 -5.64 -0.95 5.47
C PRO A 60 -5.71 -2.48 5.47
N ASN A 61 -6.27 -3.09 4.41
CA ASN A 61 -6.49 -4.53 4.35
C ASN A 61 -5.35 -5.21 3.60
N ARG A 62 -4.39 -5.67 4.41
CA ARG A 62 -3.64 -6.94 4.30
C ARG A 62 -3.45 -7.45 2.87
N LEU A 63 -2.46 -6.91 2.17
CA LEU A 63 -1.77 -7.60 1.07
C LEU A 63 -1.42 -9.01 1.57
N GLY A 64 -2.18 -10.03 1.17
CA GLY A 64 -1.91 -11.40 1.59
C GLY A 64 -3.08 -12.36 1.82
N TYR A 65 -4.28 -11.85 2.06
CA TYR A 65 -5.41 -12.74 2.33
C TYR A 65 -5.96 -13.40 1.06
N ILE A 66 -6.10 -14.73 1.05
CA ILE A 66 -6.74 -15.49 -0.03
C ILE A 66 -8.10 -16.01 0.47
N PRO A 67 -9.21 -15.53 -0.11
CA PRO A 67 -10.53 -16.02 0.25
C PRO A 67 -10.73 -17.46 -0.20
N LEU A 68 -11.12 -18.31 0.75
CA LEU A 68 -11.33 -19.74 0.52
C LEU A 68 -12.75 -20.07 0.03
N ARG A 69 -13.70 -19.12 0.19
CA ARG A 69 -15.11 -19.30 -0.15
C ARG A 69 -15.72 -18.03 -0.74
N CYS A 70 -16.78 -18.20 -1.54
CA CYS A 70 -17.49 -17.09 -2.18
C CYS A 70 -18.36 -16.27 -1.21
N ASP A 71 -18.71 -16.83 -0.07
CA ASP A 71 -19.47 -16.21 1.02
C ASP A 71 -18.56 -15.55 2.07
N ASP A 72 -17.26 -15.45 1.79
CA ASP A 72 -16.33 -14.78 2.69
C ASP A 72 -16.72 -13.30 2.87
N PRO A 73 -16.73 -12.78 4.13
CA PRO A 73 -17.10 -11.39 4.40
C PRO A 73 -16.31 -10.37 3.59
N ASN A 74 -15.02 -10.59 3.31
CA ASN A 74 -14.21 -9.69 2.49
C ASN A 74 -14.60 -9.75 1.00
N VAL A 75 -14.96 -10.94 0.50
CA VAL A 75 -15.47 -11.11 -0.87
C VAL A 75 -16.80 -10.38 -1.03
N LEU A 76 -17.68 -10.47 -0.03
CA LEU A 76 -18.96 -9.77 -0.03
C LEU A 76 -18.79 -8.25 0.06
N LEU A 77 -17.90 -7.77 0.93
CA LEU A 77 -17.59 -6.34 1.07
C LEU A 77 -16.98 -5.76 -0.20
N GLU A 78 -16.05 -6.47 -0.85
CA GLU A 78 -15.46 -6.01 -2.11
C GLU A 78 -16.49 -6.02 -3.24
N LYS A 79 -17.39 -7.00 -3.27
CA LYS A 79 -18.50 -7.03 -4.24
C LYS A 79 -19.51 -5.89 -4.01
N GLU A 80 -19.80 -5.57 -2.75
CA GLU A 80 -20.63 -4.41 -2.39
C GLU A 80 -19.94 -3.09 -2.79
N ARG A 81 -18.64 -2.99 -2.55
CA ARG A 81 -17.80 -1.87 -3.00
C ARG A 81 -17.82 -1.76 -4.54
N GLU A 82 -17.61 -2.84 -5.27
CA GLU A 82 -17.74 -2.85 -6.73
C GLU A 82 -19.11 -2.35 -7.19
N ASN A 83 -20.20 -2.76 -6.53
CA ASN A 83 -21.53 -2.24 -6.84
C ASN A 83 -21.67 -0.73 -6.55
N GLN A 84 -20.99 -0.20 -5.53
CA GLN A 84 -20.95 1.25 -5.29
C GLN A 84 -20.13 2.00 -6.36
N TYR A 85 -19.04 1.40 -6.86
CA TYR A 85 -18.17 2.00 -7.89
C TYR A 85 -18.54 1.63 -9.34
N GLN A 86 -19.56 0.79 -9.55
CA GLN A 86 -20.14 0.46 -10.87
C GLN A 86 -20.72 1.68 -11.60
N HIS A 87 -20.83 2.83 -10.93
CA HIS A 87 -21.19 4.11 -11.54
C HIS A 87 -20.00 4.89 -12.11
N SER A 88 -18.76 4.40 -11.97
CA SER A 88 -17.64 5.03 -12.66
C SER A 88 -17.67 4.64 -14.14
N VAL A 89 -17.73 5.67 -14.99
CA VAL A 89 -17.62 5.59 -16.46
C VAL A 89 -16.48 4.65 -16.87
N ILE A 90 -15.35 4.69 -16.15
CA ILE A 90 -14.20 3.81 -16.39
C ILE A 90 -14.55 2.34 -16.25
N VAL A 91 -15.17 1.92 -15.15
CA VAL A 91 -15.46 0.49 -14.89
C VAL A 91 -16.52 -0.05 -15.83
N GLN A 92 -17.50 0.76 -16.25
CA GLN A 92 -18.48 0.36 -17.26
C GLN A 92 -17.85 0.12 -18.63
N ASN A 93 -16.90 0.99 -19.01
CA ASN A 93 -16.28 0.96 -20.32
C ASN A 93 -15.19 -0.10 -20.47
N LEU A 94 -14.62 -0.63 -19.37
CA LEU A 94 -13.65 -1.73 -19.40
C LEU A 94 -14.17 -2.96 -20.15
N LYS A 95 -15.48 -3.22 -20.15
CA LYS A 95 -16.08 -4.35 -20.87
C LYS A 95 -16.26 -4.09 -22.38
N ASN A 96 -16.28 -2.83 -22.78
CA ASN A 96 -16.46 -2.37 -24.17
C ASN A 96 -15.14 -1.88 -24.80
N LEU A 97 -14.05 -1.96 -24.04
CA LEU A 97 -12.71 -1.59 -24.44
C LEU A 97 -12.13 -2.67 -25.36
N THR A 98 -11.74 -2.26 -26.55
CA THR A 98 -11.07 -3.06 -27.58
C THR A 98 -9.70 -2.44 -27.86
N VAL A 99 -8.80 -3.22 -28.48
CA VAL A 99 -7.47 -2.74 -28.88
C VAL A 99 -7.54 -1.47 -29.74
N ASN A 100 -8.64 -1.30 -30.48
CA ASN A 100 -8.83 -0.19 -31.42
C ASN A 100 -9.37 1.09 -30.75
N ASN A 101 -9.98 0.99 -29.56
CA ASN A 101 -10.59 2.14 -28.88
C ASN A 101 -9.90 2.52 -27.56
N ILE A 102 -8.96 1.70 -27.06
CA ILE A 102 -8.26 1.93 -25.79
C ILE A 102 -7.50 3.26 -25.75
N THR A 103 -6.81 3.60 -26.85
CA THR A 103 -6.06 4.85 -26.93
C THR A 103 -6.99 6.06 -26.86
N GLY A 104 -8.11 6.02 -27.59
CA GLY A 104 -9.09 7.11 -27.57
C GLY A 104 -9.80 7.24 -26.22
N PHE A 105 -10.11 6.12 -25.56
CA PHE A 105 -10.73 6.12 -24.24
C PHE A 105 -9.79 6.68 -23.15
N LEU A 106 -8.50 6.37 -23.21
CA LEU A 106 -7.51 6.91 -22.26
C LEU A 106 -7.29 8.42 -22.45
N GLU A 107 -7.38 8.91 -23.69
CA GLU A 107 -7.28 10.34 -24.01
C GLU A 107 -8.56 11.11 -23.64
N CYS A 108 -9.72 10.50 -23.75
CA CYS A 108 -11.00 11.10 -23.35
C CYS A 108 -11.98 10.01 -22.85
N PRO A 109 -12.10 9.82 -21.52
CA PRO A 109 -12.97 8.79 -20.97
C PRO A 109 -14.44 9.20 -21.14
N VAL A 110 -15.14 8.54 -22.06
CA VAL A 110 -16.57 8.72 -22.38
C VAL A 110 -17.26 7.36 -22.38
N ASP A 111 -18.55 7.32 -22.03
CA ASP A 111 -19.38 6.12 -22.07
C ASP A 111 -19.41 5.48 -23.47
N LEU A 112 -18.85 4.27 -23.56
CA LEU A 112 -18.87 3.42 -24.73
C LEU A 112 -20.23 2.71 -24.78
N PRO A 113 -20.91 2.68 -25.94
CA PRO A 113 -22.21 2.04 -26.07
C PRO A 113 -22.12 0.56 -25.69
N SER A 114 -23.03 0.13 -24.82
CA SER A 114 -23.05 -1.20 -24.20
C SER A 114 -23.64 -2.32 -25.08
N HIS A 115 -24.06 -2.01 -26.30
CA HIS A 115 -24.63 -2.96 -27.25
C HIS A 115 -23.91 -2.86 -28.59
N LEU A 116 -23.00 -3.81 -28.85
CA LEU A 116 -22.73 -4.25 -30.21
C LEU A 116 -23.69 -5.39 -30.48
N ASP A 117 -24.90 -5.07 -30.95
CA ASP A 117 -25.72 -6.07 -31.61
C ASP A 117 -24.97 -6.47 -32.89
N GLU A 118 -24.52 -7.72 -32.96
CA GLU A 118 -23.73 -8.27 -34.08
C GLU A 118 -24.49 -8.29 -35.43
N ASN A 119 -25.69 -7.70 -35.52
CA ASN A 119 -26.51 -7.71 -36.74
C ASN A 119 -26.98 -6.34 -37.25
N SER A 120 -26.58 -5.21 -36.67
CA SER A 120 -26.85 -3.90 -37.27
C SER A 120 -25.66 -3.41 -38.08
N SER A 121 -25.59 -3.86 -39.33
CA SER A 121 -24.85 -3.15 -40.38
C SER A 121 -25.56 -1.84 -40.67
N SER A 122 -25.27 -0.84 -39.84
CA SER A 122 -25.57 0.56 -40.15
C SER A 122 -24.35 1.36 -39.79
N VAL A 123 -23.50 1.49 -40.81
CA VAL A 123 -22.52 2.57 -40.97
C VAL A 123 -23.24 3.89 -40.71
N ALA A 124 -23.18 4.37 -39.47
CA ALA A 124 -23.38 5.78 -39.18
C ALA A 124 -22.07 6.46 -39.59
N LEU A 125 -22.06 6.87 -40.86
CA LEU A 125 -21.11 7.76 -41.49
C LEU A 125 -20.88 8.97 -40.58
N LEU A 126 -19.83 8.93 -39.76
CA LEU A 126 -19.25 10.14 -39.20
C LEU A 126 -18.60 10.86 -40.37
N ASP A 127 -19.25 11.94 -40.78
CA ASP A 127 -18.83 12.86 -41.84
C ASP A 127 -17.32 13.17 -41.74
N PRO A 128 -16.47 12.80 -42.72
CA PRO A 128 -15.02 12.98 -42.62
C PRO A 128 -14.56 14.44 -42.75
N THR A 129 -15.49 15.40 -42.86
CA THR A 129 -15.18 16.68 -43.50
C THR A 129 -14.99 17.87 -42.56
N THR A 130 -15.03 17.71 -41.23
CA THR A 130 -14.77 18.85 -40.31
C THR A 130 -14.02 18.56 -39.01
N ALA A 131 -13.56 17.33 -38.76
CA ALA A 131 -12.72 17.04 -37.60
C ALA A 131 -11.33 16.56 -38.03
N THR A 132 -10.52 17.47 -38.55
CA THR A 132 -9.06 17.31 -38.54
C THR A 132 -8.60 17.39 -37.09
N CYS A 133 -8.80 16.33 -36.31
CA CYS A 133 -7.97 16.10 -35.14
C CYS A 133 -6.56 15.89 -35.72
N PRO A 134 -5.58 16.77 -35.43
CA PRO A 134 -4.23 16.54 -35.89
C PRO A 134 -3.81 15.21 -35.28
N VAL A 135 -3.58 14.22 -36.14
CA VAL A 135 -2.79 13.04 -35.83
C VAL A 135 -1.59 13.58 -35.06
N THR A 136 -1.53 13.30 -33.76
CA THR A 136 -0.46 13.78 -32.91
C THR A 136 0.75 12.99 -33.38
N GLU A 137 1.47 13.53 -34.37
CA GLU A 137 2.74 13.00 -34.82
C GLU A 137 3.68 13.06 -33.62
N MET A 138 3.68 12.00 -32.82
CA MET A 138 4.68 11.77 -31.78
C MET A 138 6.03 11.92 -32.47
N ILE A 139 6.75 12.99 -32.13
CA ILE A 139 8.08 13.23 -32.66
C ILE A 139 8.95 12.08 -32.13
N ARG A 140 9.19 11.08 -32.98
CA ARG A 140 10.09 9.99 -32.63
C ARG A 140 11.48 10.60 -32.43
N LEU A 141 12.05 10.43 -31.23
CA LEU A 141 13.42 10.89 -30.90
C LEU A 141 14.47 10.35 -31.88
N SER A 142 14.19 9.27 -32.61
CA SER A 142 15.06 8.77 -33.68
C SER A 142 15.26 9.76 -34.84
N SER A 143 14.36 10.73 -35.02
CA SER A 143 14.41 11.74 -36.08
C SER A 143 15.41 12.89 -35.81
N THR A 144 15.99 13.00 -34.62
CA THR A 144 16.86 14.13 -34.24
C THR A 144 18.36 13.84 -34.34
N LYS A 145 18.73 12.67 -34.89
CA LYS A 145 20.14 12.32 -35.13
C LYS A 145 20.80 13.28 -36.12
N ASN A 146 20.06 13.75 -37.10
CA ASN A 146 20.53 14.68 -38.11
C ASN A 146 20.42 16.14 -37.63
N LYS A 147 21.25 17.02 -38.17
CA LYS A 147 21.13 18.47 -37.97
C LYS A 147 19.79 18.94 -38.53
N LEU A 148 19.14 19.86 -37.81
CA LEU A 148 17.92 20.52 -38.29
C LEU A 148 18.25 21.56 -39.37
N VAL A 149 17.20 22.15 -39.94
CA VAL A 149 17.31 23.32 -40.82
C VAL A 149 18.08 24.44 -40.09
N PRO A 150 18.98 25.20 -40.74
CA PRO A 150 19.93 26.09 -40.05
C PRO A 150 19.35 26.99 -38.95
N GLY A 151 18.14 27.54 -39.12
CA GLY A 151 17.48 28.35 -38.10
C GLY A 151 17.08 27.56 -36.84
N LEU A 152 16.52 26.36 -37.03
CA LEU A 152 16.13 25.48 -35.92
C LEU A 152 17.33 24.84 -35.25
N GLU A 153 18.38 24.52 -36.02
CA GLU A 153 19.63 23.99 -35.48
C GLU A 153 20.31 25.05 -34.60
N ALA A 154 20.38 26.30 -35.05
CA ALA A 154 20.91 27.41 -34.26
C ALA A 154 20.11 27.61 -32.96
N PHE A 155 18.79 27.46 -33.00
CA PHE A 155 17.95 27.53 -31.81
C PHE A 155 18.20 26.34 -30.86
N ALA A 156 18.31 25.12 -31.38
CA ALA A 156 18.63 23.94 -30.58
C ALA A 156 20.01 24.05 -29.92
N THR A 157 21.02 24.53 -30.65
CA THR A 157 22.34 24.82 -30.09
C THR A 157 22.26 25.88 -29.01
N HIS A 158 21.53 26.98 -29.22
CA HIS A 158 21.36 28.02 -28.21
C HIS A 158 20.70 27.49 -26.93
N LEU A 159 19.65 26.66 -27.06
CA LEU A 159 18.96 26.05 -25.94
C LEU A 159 19.88 25.14 -25.13
N PHE A 160 20.63 24.28 -25.81
CA PHE A 160 21.59 23.38 -25.19
C PHE A 160 22.70 24.15 -24.46
N GLU A 161 23.27 25.19 -25.09
CA GLU A 161 24.29 26.06 -24.50
C GLU A 161 23.80 26.79 -23.25
N ARG A 162 22.57 27.32 -23.29
CA ARG A 162 21.95 27.98 -22.13
C ARG A 162 21.75 27.05 -20.95
N LEU A 163 21.35 25.79 -21.21
CA LEU A 163 21.20 24.81 -20.15
C LEU A 163 22.54 24.40 -19.57
N ARG A 164 23.56 24.24 -20.42
CA ARG A 164 24.94 23.96 -19.97
C ARG A 164 25.49 25.08 -19.08
N GLU A 165 25.38 26.34 -19.51
CA GLU A 165 25.75 27.51 -18.69
C GLU A 165 25.02 27.52 -17.34
N PHE A 166 23.71 27.24 -17.35
CA PHE A 166 22.93 27.16 -16.13
C PHE A 166 23.43 26.05 -15.20
N PHE A 167 23.69 24.87 -15.74
CA PHE A 167 24.18 23.72 -14.98
C PHE A 167 25.52 24.04 -14.30
N GLN A 168 26.48 24.56 -15.07
CA GLN A 168 27.79 24.97 -14.55
C GLN A 168 27.70 26.10 -13.51
N SER A 169 26.69 26.98 -13.60
CA SER A 169 26.50 28.07 -12.63
C SER A 169 25.86 27.61 -11.31
N LYS A 170 25.16 26.47 -11.30
CA LYS A 170 24.35 26.00 -10.16
C LYS A 170 24.94 24.78 -9.48
N TYR A 171 25.68 23.98 -10.22
CA TYR A 171 26.23 22.72 -9.77
C TYR A 171 27.75 22.76 -9.88
N ASN A 172 28.43 22.30 -8.83
CA ASN A 172 29.86 22.03 -8.92
C ASN A 172 30.05 20.76 -9.74
N GLU A 173 30.89 20.83 -10.79
CA GLU A 173 31.17 19.69 -11.67
C GLU A 173 31.76 18.50 -10.88
N GLU A 174 32.52 18.77 -9.81
CA GLU A 174 33.14 17.75 -8.95
C GLU A 174 32.13 17.00 -8.04
N ASP A 175 30.97 17.61 -7.76
CA ASP A 175 29.95 17.05 -6.86
C ASP A 175 28.81 16.36 -7.63
N CYS A 176 28.82 16.40 -8.96
CA CYS A 176 27.78 15.84 -9.81
C CYS A 176 28.17 14.49 -10.41
N TYR A 177 27.26 13.52 -10.32
CA TYR A 177 27.42 12.21 -10.92
C TYR A 177 27.27 12.21 -12.46
N PHE A 178 26.69 13.27 -13.02
CA PHE A 178 26.36 13.35 -14.44
C PHE A 178 26.88 14.65 -15.05
N ALA A 179 27.42 14.54 -16.26
CA ALA A 179 27.75 15.71 -17.07
C ALA A 179 26.48 16.38 -17.62
N PRO A 180 26.49 17.71 -17.90
CA PRO A 180 25.36 18.40 -18.51
C PRO A 180 24.84 17.72 -19.79
N GLU A 181 25.77 17.19 -20.60
CA GLU A 181 25.51 16.48 -21.85
C GLU A 181 24.76 15.16 -21.65
N GLU A 182 24.96 14.50 -20.51
CA GLU A 182 24.30 13.24 -20.15
C GLU A 182 22.88 13.47 -19.65
N VAL A 183 22.67 14.60 -18.99
CA VAL A 183 21.36 15.01 -18.47
C VAL A 183 20.48 15.55 -19.59
N PHE A 184 21.02 16.38 -20.47
CA PHE A 184 20.26 16.98 -21.57
C PHE A 184 21.14 17.13 -22.81
N SER A 185 20.97 16.24 -23.78
CA SER A 185 21.81 16.20 -24.97
C SER A 185 21.34 17.18 -26.05
N ILE A 186 22.20 17.48 -27.02
CA ILE A 186 21.80 18.25 -28.22
C ILE A 186 20.65 17.59 -28.99
N ARG A 187 20.46 16.28 -28.87
CA ARG A 187 19.33 15.57 -29.51
C ARG A 187 18.01 15.92 -28.84
N ASP A 188 18.04 16.10 -27.52
CA ASP A 188 16.87 16.49 -26.72
C ASP A 188 16.51 17.95 -27.03
N ALA A 189 17.53 18.82 -27.17
CA ALA A 189 17.32 20.20 -27.61
C ALA A 189 16.68 20.28 -29.01
N ARG A 190 17.15 19.46 -29.97
CA ARG A 190 16.54 19.36 -31.30
C ARG A 190 15.10 18.86 -31.25
N ALA A 191 14.81 17.88 -30.39
CA ALA A 191 13.45 17.36 -30.22
C ALA A 191 12.51 18.44 -29.66
N ALA A 192 12.97 19.19 -28.67
CA ALA A 192 12.21 20.31 -28.09
C ALA A 192 11.92 21.39 -29.13
N VAL A 193 12.91 21.78 -29.95
CA VAL A 193 12.71 22.77 -31.03
C VAL A 193 11.69 22.27 -32.07
N LEU A 194 11.78 21.02 -32.51
CA LEU A 194 10.79 20.44 -33.42
C LEU A 194 9.38 20.39 -32.82
N ALA A 195 9.26 20.13 -31.51
CA ALA A 195 7.98 20.18 -30.82
C ALA A 195 7.38 21.59 -30.84
N THR A 196 8.21 22.62 -30.61
CA THR A 196 7.75 24.01 -30.70
C THR A 196 7.35 24.42 -32.12
N GLU A 197 8.08 23.97 -33.14
CA GLU A 197 7.75 24.24 -34.55
C GLU A 197 6.42 23.62 -34.94
N LYS A 198 6.15 22.39 -34.47
CA LYS A 198 4.88 21.68 -34.72
C LYS A 198 3.70 22.18 -33.87
N GLY A 199 3.89 23.25 -33.09
CA GLY A 199 2.82 23.86 -32.31
C GLY A 199 2.40 23.03 -31.10
N PHE A 200 3.27 22.14 -30.58
CA PHE A 200 3.00 21.48 -29.31
C PHE A 200 2.93 22.54 -28.20
N GLN A 201 1.72 22.75 -27.67
CA GLN A 201 1.49 23.62 -26.53
C GLN A 201 2.04 22.96 -25.26
N LYS A 202 2.53 23.78 -24.32
CA LYS A 202 3.10 23.38 -23.03
C LYS A 202 2.21 22.37 -22.29
N ASP A 203 0.90 22.48 -22.43
CA ASP A 203 -0.10 21.65 -21.77
C ASP A 203 -0.24 20.23 -22.36
N ARG A 204 0.42 19.96 -23.50
CA ARG A 204 0.43 18.64 -24.18
C ARG A 204 1.79 17.93 -24.14
N LEU A 205 2.79 18.54 -23.50
CA LEU A 205 4.13 17.97 -23.35
C LEU A 205 4.20 17.11 -22.07
N GLU A 206 3.21 16.24 -21.86
CA GLU A 206 3.30 15.23 -20.80
C GLU A 206 4.25 14.13 -21.27
N VAL A 207 5.46 14.20 -20.70
CA VAL A 207 6.42 13.13 -20.41
C VAL A 207 6.15 11.83 -21.17
N SER A 208 6.73 11.72 -22.36
CA SER A 208 7.02 10.42 -22.95
C SER A 208 7.98 9.68 -22.02
N ASN A 209 7.46 8.62 -21.38
CA ASN A 209 8.11 7.75 -20.40
C ASN A 209 9.37 7.04 -20.91
N SER A 210 10.49 7.76 -21.02
CA SER A 210 11.81 7.13 -21.13
C SER A 210 12.95 7.86 -20.41
N VAL A 211 12.68 8.97 -19.70
CA VAL A 211 13.72 9.68 -18.94
C VAL A 211 13.34 9.67 -17.45
N GLN A 212 13.50 8.51 -16.82
CA GLN A 212 13.15 8.27 -15.41
C GLN A 212 14.12 8.92 -14.39
N HIS A 213 14.87 9.97 -14.76
CA HIS A 213 15.82 10.59 -13.82
C HIS A 213 15.96 12.11 -13.92
N LEU A 214 15.12 12.78 -14.72
CA LEU A 214 15.12 14.23 -14.79
C LEU A 214 13.97 14.79 -13.96
N ASP A 215 14.33 15.48 -12.87
CA ASP A 215 13.40 16.20 -12.01
C ASP A 215 12.57 17.18 -12.87
N PRO A 216 11.22 17.05 -12.91
CA PRO A 216 10.34 17.96 -13.65
C PRO A 216 10.58 19.45 -13.33
N LEU A 217 11.13 19.75 -12.14
CA LEU A 217 11.44 21.10 -11.68
C LEU A 217 12.62 21.76 -12.44
N LEU A 218 13.55 20.98 -13.01
CA LEU A 218 14.68 21.49 -13.79
C LEU A 218 14.23 22.01 -15.17
N PHE A 219 13.24 21.33 -15.76
CA PHE A 219 12.63 21.74 -17.02
C PHE A 219 11.76 22.99 -16.84
N GLU A 220 11.05 23.07 -15.71
CA GLU A 220 10.24 24.23 -15.34
C GLU A 220 11.09 25.49 -15.09
N SER A 221 12.28 25.33 -14.47
CA SER A 221 13.20 26.44 -14.18
C SER A 221 13.86 27.01 -15.44
N SER A 222 14.27 26.15 -16.38
CA SER A 222 14.92 26.56 -17.62
C SER A 222 13.96 27.26 -18.60
N LEU A 223 12.71 26.76 -18.70
CA LEU A 223 11.66 27.42 -19.49
C LEU A 223 11.15 28.72 -18.87
N SER A 224 11.15 28.81 -17.53
CA SER A 224 10.82 30.06 -16.81
C SER A 224 11.88 31.16 -17.01
N ALA A 225 13.14 30.80 -17.29
CA ALA A 225 14.20 31.76 -17.59
C ALA A 225 14.10 32.37 -19.00
N LEU A 226 13.52 31.64 -19.96
CA LEU A 226 13.27 32.10 -21.34
C LEU A 226 11.98 32.91 -21.50
N GLN A 227 11.00 32.68 -20.62
CA GLN A 227 9.83 33.52 -20.51
C GLN A 227 10.17 34.75 -19.65
N GLN A 228 10.63 35.83 -20.27
CA GLN A 228 10.32 37.17 -19.74
C GLN A 228 8.80 37.37 -19.83
N ALA A 229 8.06 36.71 -18.95
CA ALA A 229 6.63 36.83 -18.78
C ALA A 229 6.33 37.79 -17.62
N PRO A 230 5.19 38.48 -17.68
CA PRO A 230 4.92 39.69 -16.91
C PRO A 230 4.90 39.37 -15.42
N ARG A 231 5.57 40.22 -14.64
CA ARG A 231 5.63 40.17 -13.18
C ARG A 231 4.25 39.77 -12.62
N LYS A 232 4.16 38.59 -12.01
CA LYS A 232 2.99 38.16 -11.24
C LYS A 232 2.57 39.33 -10.35
N THR A 233 1.33 39.78 -10.46
CA THR A 233 0.85 40.92 -9.68
C THR A 233 0.95 40.61 -8.19
N LYS A 234 1.26 41.61 -7.35
CA LYS A 234 1.37 41.47 -5.88
C LYS A 234 0.20 40.69 -5.24
N ARG A 235 -0.97 40.73 -5.88
CA ARG A 235 -2.19 40.04 -5.44
C ARG A 235 -2.13 38.51 -5.64
N GLN A 236 -1.50 38.01 -6.69
CA GLN A 236 -1.31 36.57 -6.92
C GLN A 236 -0.26 35.99 -5.97
N GLN A 237 0.83 36.72 -5.71
CA GLN A 237 1.85 36.30 -4.74
C GLN A 237 1.28 36.20 -3.32
N ALA A 238 0.43 37.15 -2.91
CA ALA A 238 -0.24 37.10 -1.61
C ALA A 238 -1.22 35.91 -1.50
N ALA A 239 -1.95 35.57 -2.56
CA ALA A 239 -2.86 34.42 -2.57
C ALA A 239 -2.10 33.08 -2.47
N GLU A 240 -0.94 32.99 -3.11
CA GLU A 240 -0.08 31.80 -3.04
C GLU A 240 0.55 31.62 -1.66
N GLU A 241 1.02 32.72 -1.03
CA GLU A 241 1.51 32.69 0.36
C GLU A 241 0.42 32.28 1.36
N ILE A 242 -0.81 32.77 1.19
CA ILE A 242 -1.93 32.39 2.06
C ILE A 242 -2.22 30.89 1.92
N LYS A 243 -2.22 30.34 0.70
CA LYS A 243 -2.36 28.89 0.47
C LYS A 243 -1.23 28.10 1.15
N LYS A 244 0.03 28.52 0.97
CA LYS A 244 1.20 27.85 1.61
C LYS A 244 1.13 27.90 3.14
N ARG A 245 0.76 29.04 3.73
CA ARG A 245 0.56 29.17 5.19
C ARG A 245 -0.59 28.30 5.71
N THR A 246 -1.66 28.15 4.94
CA THR A 246 -2.81 27.32 5.34
C THR A 246 -2.48 25.84 5.27
N ALA A 247 -1.72 25.40 4.27
CA ALA A 247 -1.21 24.04 4.16
C ALA A 247 -0.24 23.72 5.32
N ALA A 248 0.72 24.61 5.59
CA ALA A 248 1.67 24.43 6.70
C ALA A 248 0.96 24.33 8.07
N LYS A 249 -0.08 25.13 8.32
CA LYS A 249 -0.89 25.03 9.54
C LYS A 249 -1.63 23.69 9.69
N ARG A 250 -2.07 23.09 8.58
CA ARG A 250 -2.72 21.77 8.61
C ARG A 250 -1.72 20.66 8.95
N GLU A 251 -0.53 20.71 8.37
CA GLU A 251 0.54 19.75 8.67
C GLU A 251 1.01 19.83 10.12
N VAL A 252 1.24 21.04 10.65
CA VAL A 252 1.61 21.23 12.07
C VAL A 252 0.51 20.69 13.01
N LYS A 253 -0.77 20.90 12.69
CA LYS A 253 -1.89 20.36 13.47
C LYS A 253 -1.94 18.83 13.41
N LYS A 254 -1.66 18.23 12.25
CA LYS A 254 -1.61 16.77 12.08
C LYS A 254 -0.46 16.16 12.88
N ALA A 255 0.72 16.78 12.85
CA ALA A 255 1.87 16.37 13.64
C ALA A 255 1.60 16.47 15.15
N GLN A 256 0.97 17.55 15.61
CA GLN A 256 0.61 17.72 17.02
C GLN A 256 -0.39 16.63 17.49
N ASN A 257 -1.41 16.34 16.70
CA ASN A 257 -2.37 15.28 17.02
C ASN A 257 -1.70 13.89 17.10
N ALA A 258 -0.72 13.61 16.23
CA ALA A 258 0.02 12.36 16.26
C ALA A 258 0.90 12.22 17.52
N ILE A 259 1.49 13.32 17.98
CA ILE A 259 2.25 13.36 19.24
C ILE A 259 1.32 13.09 20.44
N ASP A 260 0.15 13.74 20.47
CA ASP A 260 -0.82 13.57 21.55
C ASP A 260 -1.39 12.14 21.59
N GLU A 261 -1.68 11.54 20.43
CA GLU A 261 -2.04 10.12 20.31
C GLU A 261 -0.96 9.20 20.86
N LYS A 262 0.31 9.43 20.50
CA LYS A 262 1.43 8.62 20.97
C LYS A 262 1.56 8.69 22.49
N LYS A 263 1.44 9.90 23.07
CA LYS A 263 1.48 10.11 24.52
C LYS A 263 0.34 9.36 25.23
N LYS A 264 -0.87 9.39 24.66
CA LYS A 264 -2.03 8.67 25.20
C LYS A 264 -1.84 7.14 25.15
N ARG A 265 -1.24 6.61 24.07
CA ARG A 265 -0.90 5.18 23.95
C ARG A 265 0.16 4.76 24.97
N GLU A 266 1.22 5.55 25.15
CA GLU A 266 2.24 5.27 26.16
C GLU A 266 1.68 5.26 27.59
N GLU A 267 0.78 6.19 27.92
CA GLU A 267 0.12 6.22 29.22
C GLU A 267 -0.79 5.00 29.44
N ALA A 268 -1.52 4.57 28.41
CA ALA A 268 -2.33 3.35 28.47
C ALA A 268 -1.47 2.10 28.70
N ILE A 269 -0.31 1.99 28.03
CA ILE A 269 0.63 0.88 28.23
C ILE A 269 1.19 0.89 29.66
N LYS A 270 1.60 2.05 30.19
CA LYS A 270 2.06 2.17 31.58
C LYS A 270 1.00 1.73 32.57
N LYS A 271 -0.27 2.12 32.35
CA LYS A 271 -1.40 1.72 33.20
C LYS A 271 -1.69 0.21 33.11
N ALA A 272 -1.59 -0.38 31.93
CA ALA A 272 -1.74 -1.82 31.73
C ALA A 272 -0.64 -2.60 32.45
N ASN A 273 0.62 -2.18 32.32
CA ASN A 273 1.77 -2.80 32.99
C ASN A 273 1.67 -2.71 34.53
N LEU A 274 1.18 -1.59 35.07
CA LEU A 274 0.95 -1.45 36.50
C LEU A 274 -0.13 -2.42 37.01
N ARG A 275 -1.22 -2.59 36.25
CA ARG A 275 -2.28 -3.57 36.56
C ARG A 275 -1.77 -5.01 36.50
N ALA A 276 -0.96 -5.33 35.50
CA ALA A 276 -0.35 -6.66 35.38
C ALA A 276 0.56 -6.97 36.58
N LYS A 277 1.43 -6.04 36.97
CA LYS A 277 2.29 -6.19 38.16
C LYS A 277 1.48 -6.39 39.44
N LYS A 278 0.42 -5.60 39.64
CA LYS A 278 -0.44 -5.74 40.81
C LYS A 278 -1.13 -7.11 40.86
N LYS A 279 -1.57 -7.63 39.71
CA LYS A 279 -2.18 -8.96 39.61
C LYS A 279 -1.18 -10.07 39.92
N GLU A 280 0.05 -9.97 39.41
CA GLU A 280 1.12 -10.93 39.70
C GLU A 280 1.47 -10.97 41.20
N GLU A 281 1.51 -9.81 41.86
CA GLU A 281 1.75 -9.73 43.30
C GLU A 281 0.60 -10.35 44.12
N GLU A 282 -0.65 -10.13 43.70
CA GLU A 282 -1.83 -10.74 44.33
C GLU A 282 -1.85 -12.27 44.15
N ASP A 283 -1.49 -12.77 42.98
CA ASP A 283 -1.39 -14.20 42.70
C ASP A 283 -0.28 -14.85 43.55
N LYS A 284 0.89 -14.22 43.66
CA LYS A 284 1.97 -14.68 44.57
C LYS A 284 1.54 -14.70 46.03
N ALA A 285 0.85 -13.66 46.49
CA ALA A 285 0.34 -13.61 47.87
C ALA A 285 -0.69 -14.72 48.15
N LYS A 286 -1.54 -15.04 47.17
CA LYS A 286 -2.52 -16.12 47.26
C LYS A 286 -1.84 -17.49 47.31
N GLU A 287 -0.82 -17.69 46.49
CA GLU A 287 -0.02 -18.92 46.48
C GLU A 287 0.72 -19.14 47.81
N GLU A 288 1.34 -18.09 48.36
CA GLU A 288 1.94 -18.16 49.69
C GLU A 288 0.94 -18.51 50.79
N ARG A 289 -0.26 -17.92 50.75
CA ARG A 289 -1.33 -18.21 51.73
C ARG A 289 -1.76 -19.67 51.66
N ASN A 290 -1.91 -20.19 50.45
CA ASN A 290 -2.23 -21.61 50.22
C ASN A 290 -1.12 -22.51 50.76
N HIS A 291 0.15 -22.23 50.45
CA HIS A 291 1.29 -22.98 50.97
C HIS A 291 1.34 -22.98 52.50
N ARG A 292 1.12 -21.82 53.15
CA ARG A 292 1.08 -21.71 54.62
C ARG A 292 -0.08 -22.53 55.22
N SER A 293 -1.25 -22.53 54.58
CA SER A 293 -2.39 -23.33 55.04
C SER A 293 -2.15 -24.83 54.90
N ALA A 294 -1.54 -25.28 53.80
CA ALA A 294 -1.16 -26.67 53.60
C ALA A 294 -0.15 -27.14 54.65
N LYS A 295 0.89 -26.32 54.93
CA LYS A 295 1.87 -26.60 55.98
C LYS A 295 1.25 -26.69 57.38
N ARG A 296 0.28 -25.81 57.69
CA ARG A 296 -0.46 -25.88 58.96
C ARG A 296 -1.29 -27.16 59.08
N LYS A 297 -1.95 -27.57 57.99
CA LYS A 297 -2.72 -28.82 57.95
C LYS A 297 -1.83 -30.04 58.15
N SER A 298 -0.71 -30.14 57.43
CA SER A 298 0.22 -31.28 57.59
C SER A 298 0.80 -31.37 59.00
N ASN A 299 1.13 -30.23 59.62
CA ASN A 299 1.62 -30.21 60.99
C ASN A 299 0.55 -30.64 62.00
N LYS A 300 -0.72 -30.25 61.77
CA LYS A 300 -1.84 -30.70 62.60
C LYS A 300 -2.03 -32.21 62.49
N ASP A 301 -2.06 -32.74 61.27
CA ASP A 301 -2.23 -34.17 61.00
C ASP A 301 -1.07 -34.99 61.61
N ALA A 302 0.18 -34.48 61.52
CA ALA A 302 1.35 -35.11 62.12
C ALA A 302 1.28 -35.15 63.66
N ASN A 303 0.81 -34.06 64.29
CA ASN A 303 0.62 -34.01 65.74
C ASN A 303 -0.49 -34.95 66.21
N GLU A 304 -1.62 -35.00 65.50
CA GLU A 304 -2.72 -35.93 65.80
C GLU A 304 -2.25 -37.39 65.67
N ALA A 305 -1.47 -37.72 64.63
CA ALA A 305 -0.88 -39.05 64.46
C ALA A 305 0.10 -39.40 65.60
N HIS A 306 0.92 -38.45 66.05
CA HIS A 306 1.83 -38.66 67.18
C HIS A 306 1.06 -38.88 68.49
N GLN A 307 0.00 -38.11 68.73
CA GLN A 307 -0.85 -38.24 69.91
C GLN A 307 -1.57 -39.61 69.93
N ALA A 308 -2.12 -40.04 68.79
CA ALA A 308 -2.74 -41.35 68.65
C ALA A 308 -1.76 -42.51 68.91
N LYS A 309 -0.51 -42.41 68.41
CA LYS A 309 0.54 -43.39 68.71
C LYS A 309 0.86 -43.44 70.21
N ARG A 310 0.92 -42.29 70.87
CA ARG A 310 1.19 -42.21 72.32
C ARG A 310 0.06 -42.84 73.14
N SER A 311 -1.20 -42.57 72.79
CA SER A 311 -2.37 -43.18 73.43
C SER A 311 -2.43 -44.71 73.25
N ARG A 312 -2.03 -45.23 72.09
CA ARG A 312 -1.96 -46.69 71.87
C ARG A 312 -0.90 -47.35 72.75
N ARG A 313 0.27 -46.73 72.91
CA ARG A 313 1.32 -47.23 73.82
C ARG A 313 0.83 -47.27 75.26
N THR A 314 0.23 -46.18 75.77
CA THR A 314 -0.31 -46.19 77.14
C THR A 314 -1.42 -47.22 77.34
N GLN A 315 -2.25 -47.50 76.33
CA GLN A 315 -3.23 -48.59 76.41
C GLN A 315 -2.58 -49.98 76.40
N GLN A 316 -1.53 -50.20 75.61
CA GLN A 316 -0.77 -51.45 75.62
C GLN A 316 -0.06 -51.67 76.96
N ASP A 317 0.59 -50.64 77.50
CA ASP A 317 1.27 -50.70 78.79
C ASP A 317 0.28 -51.03 79.93
N LEU A 318 -0.94 -50.46 79.88
CA LEU A 318 -2.01 -50.81 80.83
C LEU A 318 -2.50 -52.26 80.68
N GLN A 319 -2.63 -52.77 79.45
CA GLN A 319 -3.00 -54.16 79.22
C GLN A 319 -1.91 -55.14 79.69
N GLU A 320 -0.64 -54.85 79.45
CA GLU A 320 0.49 -55.65 79.98
C GLU A 320 0.52 -55.63 81.50
N PHE A 321 0.22 -54.49 82.13
CA PHE A 321 0.13 -54.39 83.58
C PHE A 321 -0.96 -55.29 84.15
N HIS A 322 -2.16 -55.31 83.52
CA HIS A 322 -3.27 -56.16 83.93
C HIS A 322 -3.00 -57.66 83.73
N LEU A 323 -2.26 -58.05 82.69
CA LEU A 323 -1.87 -59.45 82.45
C LEU A 323 -0.77 -59.93 83.41
N SER A 324 0.00 -59.01 83.99
CA SER A 324 1.08 -59.34 84.94
C SER A 324 0.62 -59.46 86.40
N THR A 325 -0.66 -59.19 86.68
CA THR A 325 -1.24 -59.22 88.04
C THR A 325 -2.19 -60.39 88.33
N THR A 326 -2.39 -61.29 87.37
CA THR A 326 -3.13 -62.56 87.50
C THR A 326 -2.19 -63.75 87.47
#